data_AF-A0A7V4YTD3-F1
#
_entry.id   AF-A0A7V4YTD3-F1
#
_cell.length_a   1.000
_cell.length_b   1.000
_cell.length_c   1.000
_cell.angle_alpha   90.00
_cell.angle_beta   90.00
_cell.angle_gamma   90.00
#
_symmetry.space_group_name_H-M   'P 1'
#
loop_
_entity.id
_entity.type
_entity.pdbx_description
1 polymer ?
#
loop_
_entity_poly.entity_id
_entity_poly.type
_entity_poly.pdbx_seq_one_letter_code
_entity_poly.pdbx_strand_id
1 'polypeptide(L)'
;MQTAIRALALSFLLFSTLNNCTAQRKPLIPNGKPQNLSMALQPFENLELLWLDGKIEVEFGVDTSTLEIISDENILQLIRVENANGTLKISVADNEQNRLWLEDDKTTVKIRTTSQPRAIIYKCNADASLRGIAAEKLNLEKDMNGDLKMSGKVDVLTLRKDDNGSIYASELAVGQADVSIKGNGDVRLNAQQFLRREASGNGGIGNANDTPTPVPPPVRRVRVTFYNNRAGRGDFYVTGTNEAGKTFSYGLELGAFAKESESLPVGTQVYQGSDKTGKLLVTLEEGDDKQTVKLFE
;
A
#
# COMPACT_ATOMS: atom_id res chain seq x y z
N MET A 1 -22.31 -71.09 36.16
CA MET A 1 -22.05 -69.97 37.09
C MET A 1 -20.91 -69.16 36.49
N GLN A 2 -21.22 -68.18 35.63
CA GLN A 2 -21.34 -66.75 35.97
C GLN A 2 -20.03 -66.14 36.49
N THR A 3 -19.29 -65.49 35.59
CA THR A 3 -18.63 -64.20 35.83
C THR A 3 -18.38 -63.54 34.48
N ALA A 4 -19.27 -62.61 34.11
CA ALA A 4 -19.13 -61.76 32.93
C ALA A 4 -18.46 -60.45 33.37
N ILE A 5 -17.29 -60.15 32.82
CA ILE A 5 -16.61 -58.86 32.96
C ILE A 5 -17.22 -57.91 31.91
N ARG A 6 -17.91 -56.87 32.36
CA ARG A 6 -18.36 -55.76 31.51
C ARG A 6 -17.26 -54.71 31.45
N ALA A 7 -16.63 -54.55 30.29
CA ALA A 7 -15.82 -53.37 29.98
C ALA A 7 -16.71 -52.32 29.30
N LEU A 8 -16.83 -51.15 29.94
CA LEU A 8 -17.56 -49.99 29.46
C LEU A 8 -16.66 -49.22 28.49
N ALA A 9 -16.91 -49.30 27.19
CA ALA A 9 -16.21 -48.48 26.20
C ALA A 9 -17.00 -47.18 25.97
N LEU A 10 -16.46 -46.07 26.48
CA LEU A 10 -16.96 -44.72 26.31
C LEU A 10 -16.57 -44.23 24.91
N SER A 11 -17.50 -44.16 23.97
CA SER A 11 -17.25 -43.67 22.62
C SER A 11 -17.24 -42.13 22.60
N PHE A 12 -16.06 -41.55 22.58
CA PHE A 12 -15.83 -40.14 22.27
C PHE A 12 -15.98 -39.93 20.75
N LEU A 13 -17.12 -39.39 20.30
CA LEU A 13 -17.24 -38.88 18.93
C LEU A 13 -16.49 -37.55 18.83
N LEU A 14 -15.29 -37.57 18.25
CA LEU A 14 -14.66 -36.36 17.72
C LEU A 14 -15.39 -35.94 16.44
N PHE A 15 -16.15 -34.84 16.51
CA PHE A 15 -16.55 -34.08 15.33
C PHE A 15 -15.31 -33.38 14.76
N SER A 16 -14.66 -33.98 13.76
CA SER A 16 -13.69 -33.28 12.93
C SER A 16 -14.44 -32.42 11.93
N THR A 17 -14.43 -31.10 12.15
CA THR A 17 -14.80 -30.15 11.10
C THR A 17 -13.76 -30.24 9.99
N LEU A 18 -14.13 -30.88 8.88
CA LEU A 18 -13.35 -30.85 7.64
C LEU A 18 -13.33 -29.40 7.14
N ASN A 19 -12.25 -28.69 7.44
CA ASN A 19 -11.88 -27.52 6.68
C ASN A 19 -11.59 -28.00 5.26
N ASN A 20 -12.56 -27.84 4.35
CA ASN A 20 -12.34 -27.98 2.91
C ASN A 20 -11.40 -26.84 2.49
N CYS A 21 -10.10 -27.05 2.68
CA CYS A 21 -9.07 -26.32 1.95
C CYS A 21 -9.15 -26.83 0.51
N THR A 22 -9.98 -26.19 -0.31
CA THR A 22 -10.05 -26.49 -1.74
C THR A 22 -8.73 -26.05 -2.37
N ALA A 23 -7.92 -27.01 -2.80
CA ALA A 23 -6.65 -26.76 -3.47
C ALA A 23 -6.86 -25.92 -4.75
N GLN A 24 -5.91 -25.03 -5.04
CA GLN A 24 -5.85 -24.26 -6.28
C GLN A 24 -5.82 -25.19 -7.49
N ARG A 25 -6.52 -24.85 -8.58
CA ARG A 25 -6.43 -25.64 -9.83
C ARG A 25 -4.99 -25.54 -10.37
N LYS A 26 -4.54 -26.57 -11.11
CA LYS A 26 -3.26 -26.50 -11.84
C LYS A 26 -3.24 -25.24 -12.72
N PRO A 27 -2.08 -24.57 -12.88
CA PRO A 27 -1.98 -23.40 -13.74
C PRO A 27 -2.43 -23.76 -15.16
N LEU A 28 -3.20 -22.86 -15.76
CA LEU A 28 -3.55 -22.96 -17.17
C LEU A 28 -2.47 -22.27 -17.97
N ILE A 29 -1.82 -23.04 -18.83
CA ILE A 29 -0.67 -22.60 -19.62
C ILE A 29 -1.14 -22.20 -21.03
N PRO A 30 -0.74 -21.03 -21.54
CA PRO A 30 -0.99 -20.61 -22.91
C PRO A 30 -0.46 -21.64 -23.93
N ASN A 31 -1.21 -21.92 -24.99
CA ASN A 31 -0.87 -22.97 -25.97
C ASN A 31 0.08 -22.52 -27.10
N GLY A 32 0.54 -21.27 -27.08
CA GLY A 32 1.41 -20.66 -28.08
C GLY A 32 0.71 -20.32 -29.40
N LYS A 33 -0.63 -20.32 -29.44
CA LYS A 33 -1.42 -20.01 -30.64
C LYS A 33 -2.22 -18.72 -30.43
N PRO A 34 -1.63 -17.55 -30.70
CA PRO A 34 -2.31 -16.28 -30.50
C PRO A 34 -3.50 -16.13 -31.45
N GLN A 35 -4.59 -15.60 -30.91
CA GLN A 35 -5.85 -15.29 -31.59
C GLN A 35 -6.25 -13.85 -31.26
N ASN A 36 -7.05 -13.25 -32.14
CA ASN A 36 -7.61 -11.92 -31.94
C ASN A 36 -9.14 -11.96 -31.98
N LEU A 37 -9.77 -11.45 -30.93
CA LEU A 37 -11.19 -11.12 -30.89
C LEU A 37 -11.34 -9.61 -31.04
N SER A 38 -11.95 -9.15 -32.12
CA SER A 38 -12.29 -7.74 -32.33
C SER A 38 -13.78 -7.58 -32.59
N MET A 39 -14.42 -6.64 -31.91
CA MET A 39 -15.83 -6.34 -32.08
C MET A 39 -16.19 -4.88 -31.79
N ALA A 40 -17.26 -4.39 -32.41
CA ALA A 40 -17.87 -3.13 -32.06
C ALA A 40 -18.59 -3.25 -30.70
N LEU A 41 -18.58 -2.16 -29.93
CA LEU A 41 -19.26 -2.09 -28.63
C LEU A 41 -20.43 -1.10 -28.71
N GLN A 42 -21.53 -1.45 -28.03
CA GLN A 42 -22.52 -0.45 -27.66
C GLN A 42 -21.94 0.49 -26.58
N PRO A 43 -22.33 1.77 -26.56
CA PRO A 43 -22.03 2.69 -25.47
C PRO A 43 -22.38 2.11 -24.10
N PHE A 44 -21.51 2.32 -23.12
CA PHE A 44 -21.68 1.85 -21.73
C PHE A 44 -21.16 2.90 -20.76
N GLU A 45 -21.73 2.95 -19.57
CA GLU A 45 -21.33 3.86 -18.49
C GLU A 45 -20.69 3.12 -17.31
N ASN A 46 -20.87 1.79 -17.23
CA ASN A 46 -20.25 0.97 -16.20
C ASN A 46 -19.26 -0.03 -16.84
N LEU A 47 -18.10 -0.17 -16.22
CA LEU A 47 -17.06 -1.10 -16.65
C LEU A 47 -16.76 -2.10 -15.53
N GLU A 48 -16.85 -3.39 -15.83
CA GLU A 48 -16.47 -4.46 -14.93
C GLU A 48 -15.38 -5.32 -15.57
N LEU A 49 -14.18 -5.31 -14.99
CA LEU A 49 -13.05 -6.12 -15.42
C LEU A 49 -12.71 -7.10 -14.30
N LEU A 50 -12.90 -8.40 -14.56
CA LEU A 50 -12.86 -9.43 -13.52
C LEU A 50 -11.93 -10.58 -13.90
N TRP A 51 -10.99 -10.89 -13.02
CA TRP A 51 -10.12 -12.07 -13.08
C TRP A 51 -9.27 -12.17 -14.35
N LEU A 52 -8.92 -11.02 -14.93
CA LEU A 52 -8.02 -10.94 -16.08
C LEU A 52 -6.56 -10.83 -15.62
N ASP A 53 -5.69 -11.47 -16.39
CA ASP A 53 -4.23 -11.35 -16.34
C ASP A 53 -3.71 -10.61 -17.59
N GLY A 54 -2.42 -10.28 -17.60
CA GLY A 54 -1.76 -9.60 -18.72
C GLY A 54 -1.85 -8.06 -18.65
N LYS A 55 -2.26 -7.41 -19.75
CA LYS A 55 -2.27 -5.95 -19.89
C LYS A 55 -3.63 -5.43 -20.35
N ILE A 56 -4.12 -4.37 -19.70
CA ILE A 56 -5.39 -3.74 -20.05
C ILE A 56 -5.19 -2.26 -20.38
N GLU A 57 -5.78 -1.81 -21.48
CA GLU A 57 -5.80 -0.40 -21.90
C GLU A 57 -7.24 0.02 -22.19
N VAL A 58 -7.70 1.11 -21.60
CA VAL A 58 -9.03 1.67 -21.81
C VAL A 58 -8.93 3.15 -22.13
N GLU A 59 -9.58 3.57 -23.21
CA GLU A 59 -9.66 4.97 -23.63
C GLU A 59 -11.13 5.39 -23.74
N PHE A 60 -11.51 6.36 -22.90
CA PHE A 60 -12.86 6.94 -22.85
C PHE A 60 -12.94 8.23 -23.67
N GLY A 61 -14.15 8.56 -24.14
CA GLY A 61 -14.42 9.82 -24.84
C GLY A 61 -13.82 9.92 -26.26
N VAL A 62 -13.60 8.78 -26.92
CA VAL A 62 -13.10 8.74 -28.31
C VAL A 62 -14.24 8.66 -29.33
N ASP A 63 -13.94 8.67 -30.62
CA ASP A 63 -14.98 8.70 -31.66
C ASP A 63 -15.71 7.38 -31.88
N THR A 64 -15.09 6.25 -31.51
CA THR A 64 -15.63 4.90 -31.77
C THR A 64 -15.49 3.96 -30.58
N SER A 65 -16.54 3.15 -30.37
CA SER A 65 -16.57 2.13 -29.33
C SER A 65 -16.18 0.76 -29.87
N THR A 66 -15.03 0.25 -29.44
CA THR A 66 -14.45 -1.02 -29.94
C THR A 66 -13.77 -1.79 -28.82
N LEU A 67 -13.78 -3.12 -28.95
CA LEU A 67 -13.01 -4.06 -28.14
C LEU A 67 -12.03 -4.81 -29.04
N GLU A 68 -10.79 -4.93 -28.57
CA GLU A 68 -9.77 -5.84 -29.11
C GLU A 68 -9.20 -6.68 -27.96
N ILE A 69 -9.20 -8.00 -28.10
CA ILE A 69 -8.59 -8.93 -27.16
C ILE A 69 -7.64 -9.85 -27.93
N ILE A 70 -6.36 -9.77 -27.61
CA ILE A 70 -5.33 -10.65 -28.16
C ILE A 70 -4.89 -11.60 -27.05
N SER A 71 -5.03 -12.90 -27.27
CA SER A 71 -4.64 -13.93 -26.31
C SER A 71 -4.45 -15.27 -27.01
N ASP A 72 -3.83 -16.25 -26.36
CA ASP A 72 -3.74 -17.61 -26.89
C ASP A 72 -5.13 -18.26 -26.98
N GLU A 73 -5.35 -19.07 -28.02
CA GLU A 73 -6.63 -19.68 -28.36
C GLU A 73 -7.32 -20.33 -27.14
N ASN A 74 -6.56 -21.08 -26.34
CA ASN A 74 -7.10 -21.80 -25.19
C ASN A 74 -7.47 -20.89 -24.00
N ILE A 75 -6.93 -19.67 -23.95
CA ILE A 75 -7.24 -18.65 -22.95
C ILE A 75 -8.39 -17.77 -23.46
N LEU A 76 -8.33 -17.34 -24.72
CA LEU A 76 -9.34 -16.47 -25.35
C LEU A 76 -10.74 -17.08 -25.28
N GLN A 77 -10.88 -18.40 -25.46
CA GLN A 77 -12.15 -19.11 -25.34
C GLN A 77 -12.78 -19.07 -23.94
N LEU A 78 -11.99 -18.75 -22.91
CA LEU A 78 -12.47 -18.60 -21.53
C LEU A 78 -12.91 -17.17 -21.24
N ILE A 79 -12.47 -16.20 -22.02
CA ILE A 79 -12.88 -14.82 -21.85
C ILE A 79 -14.36 -14.68 -22.23
N ARG A 80 -15.12 -14.02 -21.37
CA ARG A 80 -16.54 -13.70 -21.52
C ARG A 80 -16.67 -12.19 -21.63
N VAL A 81 -17.41 -11.75 -22.64
CA VAL A 81 -17.70 -10.34 -22.91
C VAL A 81 -19.21 -10.18 -22.93
N GLU A 82 -19.73 -9.37 -22.02
CA GLU A 82 -21.15 -9.03 -21.91
C GLU A 82 -21.28 -7.51 -22.00
N ASN A 83 -21.99 -7.00 -23.00
CA ASN A 83 -22.27 -5.57 -23.15
C ASN A 83 -23.79 -5.39 -23.19
N ALA A 84 -24.38 -5.14 -22.03
CA ALA A 84 -25.82 -5.04 -21.86
C ALA A 84 -26.15 -4.09 -20.71
N ASN A 85 -27.34 -3.46 -20.76
CA ASN A 85 -27.86 -2.60 -19.69
C ASN A 85 -26.93 -1.45 -19.29
N GLY A 86 -26.12 -0.93 -20.21
CA GLY A 86 -25.16 0.14 -19.96
C GLY A 86 -23.90 -0.31 -19.21
N THR A 87 -23.67 -1.62 -19.09
CA THR A 87 -22.48 -2.20 -18.47
C THR A 87 -21.71 -3.05 -19.49
N LEU A 88 -20.42 -2.77 -19.63
CA LEU A 88 -19.47 -3.68 -20.25
C LEU A 88 -18.80 -4.50 -19.15
N LYS A 89 -19.02 -5.82 -19.18
CA LYS A 89 -18.38 -6.78 -18.30
C LYS A 89 -17.47 -7.71 -19.09
N ILE A 90 -16.20 -7.76 -18.71
CA ILE A 90 -15.21 -8.70 -19.26
C ILE A 90 -14.69 -9.55 -18.11
N SER A 91 -14.78 -10.86 -18.26
CA SER A 91 -14.39 -11.80 -17.21
C SER A 91 -13.79 -13.10 -17.76
N VAL A 92 -13.10 -13.86 -16.93
CA VAL A 92 -12.67 -15.23 -17.26
C VAL A 92 -13.68 -16.24 -16.71
N ALA A 93 -14.23 -17.08 -17.59
CA ALA A 93 -15.19 -18.12 -17.24
C ALA A 93 -14.63 -19.10 -16.21
N ASP A 94 -15.49 -19.55 -15.29
CA ASP A 94 -15.16 -20.51 -14.23
C ASP A 94 -13.98 -20.09 -13.32
N ASN A 95 -13.55 -18.82 -13.36
CA ASN A 95 -12.50 -18.25 -12.52
C ASN A 95 -13.06 -17.46 -11.31
N GLU A 96 -14.24 -17.83 -10.83
CA GLU A 96 -14.78 -17.24 -9.61
C GLU A 96 -13.79 -17.41 -8.45
N GLN A 97 -13.61 -16.35 -7.65
CA GLN A 97 -12.63 -16.27 -6.57
C GLN A 97 -11.16 -16.42 -7.03
N ASN A 98 -10.85 -16.17 -8.31
CA ASN A 98 -9.49 -16.23 -8.85
C ASN A 98 -8.79 -17.59 -8.61
N ARG A 99 -9.53 -18.69 -8.80
CA ARG A 99 -9.04 -20.07 -8.56
C ARG A 99 -8.29 -20.69 -9.74
N LEU A 100 -8.32 -20.03 -10.90
CA LEU A 100 -7.56 -20.36 -12.10
C LEU A 100 -6.38 -19.40 -12.19
N TRP A 101 -5.18 -19.94 -12.04
CA TRP A 101 -3.95 -19.19 -12.28
C TRP A 101 -3.57 -19.33 -13.75
N LEU A 102 -3.39 -18.21 -14.45
CA LEU A 102 -2.84 -18.15 -15.79
C LEU A 102 -1.32 -17.89 -15.69
N GLU A 103 -0.52 -18.85 -16.13
CA GLU A 103 0.95 -18.73 -16.09
C GLU A 103 1.45 -18.13 -17.42
N ASP A 104 2.37 -17.17 -17.37
CA ASP A 104 2.92 -16.49 -18.56
C ASP A 104 1.88 -15.91 -19.54
N ASP A 105 0.72 -15.49 -19.02
CA ASP A 105 -0.34 -14.93 -19.84
C ASP A 105 0.07 -13.58 -20.47
N LYS A 106 -0.07 -13.51 -21.80
CA LYS A 106 0.21 -12.33 -22.62
C LYS A 106 -1.07 -11.67 -23.14
N THR A 107 -2.21 -12.00 -22.53
CA THR A 107 -3.51 -11.41 -22.85
C THR A 107 -3.41 -9.88 -22.85
N THR A 108 -3.81 -9.27 -23.94
CA THR A 108 -3.94 -7.82 -24.09
C THR A 108 -5.39 -7.48 -24.36
N VAL A 109 -6.00 -6.67 -23.49
CA VAL A 109 -7.36 -6.16 -23.65
C VAL A 109 -7.29 -4.67 -23.94
N LYS A 110 -7.82 -4.25 -25.09
CA LYS A 110 -7.96 -2.83 -25.44
C LYS A 110 -9.41 -2.48 -25.63
N ILE A 111 -9.87 -1.50 -24.87
CA ILE A 111 -11.23 -0.98 -24.91
C ILE A 111 -11.16 0.48 -25.32
N ARG A 112 -11.93 0.83 -26.35
CA ARG A 112 -12.17 2.22 -26.75
C ARG A 112 -13.66 2.45 -26.62
N THR A 113 -14.09 3.59 -26.08
CA THR A 113 -15.50 3.91 -25.95
C THR A 113 -15.77 5.39 -26.08
N THR A 114 -16.89 5.75 -26.70
CA THR A 114 -17.35 7.13 -26.81
C THR A 114 -17.92 7.68 -25.51
N SER A 115 -18.34 6.78 -24.60
CA SER A 115 -18.98 7.14 -23.33
C SER A 115 -17.98 7.44 -22.22
N GLN A 116 -18.46 8.08 -21.16
CA GLN A 116 -17.69 8.37 -19.96
C GLN A 116 -18.16 7.48 -18.80
N PRO A 117 -17.24 7.04 -17.92
CA PRO A 117 -17.58 6.06 -16.89
C PRO A 117 -18.28 6.73 -15.71
N ARG A 118 -19.33 6.07 -15.21
CA ARG A 118 -19.97 6.34 -13.91
C ARG A 118 -19.47 5.40 -12.83
N ALA A 119 -19.24 4.13 -13.18
CA ALA A 119 -18.72 3.13 -12.27
C ALA A 119 -17.67 2.24 -12.94
N ILE A 120 -16.60 1.93 -12.21
CA ILE A 120 -15.56 0.99 -12.64
C ILE A 120 -15.32 0.01 -11.50
N ILE A 121 -15.46 -1.28 -11.81
CA ILE A 121 -15.09 -2.39 -10.94
C ILE A 121 -13.87 -3.07 -11.58
N TYR A 122 -12.75 -3.00 -10.89
CA TYR A 122 -11.48 -3.56 -11.33
C TYR A 122 -11.02 -4.64 -10.36
N LYS A 123 -11.19 -5.91 -10.73
CA LYS A 123 -10.78 -7.07 -9.93
C LYS A 123 -9.87 -7.96 -10.75
N CYS A 124 -8.67 -7.47 -11.06
CA CYS A 124 -7.74 -8.13 -11.96
C CYS A 124 -6.34 -8.22 -11.34
N ASN A 125 -5.57 -9.22 -11.77
CA ASN A 125 -4.14 -9.31 -11.48
C ASN A 125 -3.30 -8.61 -12.56
N ALA A 126 -3.89 -8.28 -13.71
CA ALA A 126 -3.29 -7.47 -14.76
C ALA A 126 -3.02 -6.03 -14.30
N ASP A 127 -2.05 -5.36 -14.92
CA ASP A 127 -1.95 -3.90 -14.84
C ASP A 127 -2.88 -3.24 -15.87
N ALA A 128 -3.49 -2.11 -15.50
CA ALA A 128 -4.40 -1.38 -16.37
C ALA A 128 -4.05 0.11 -16.51
N SER A 129 -4.30 0.66 -17.70
CA SER A 129 -4.28 2.10 -17.96
C SER A 129 -5.65 2.56 -18.44
N LEU A 130 -6.29 3.45 -17.68
CA LEU A 130 -7.58 4.08 -18.00
C LEU A 130 -7.34 5.55 -18.33
N ARG A 131 -7.66 5.97 -19.56
CA ARG A 131 -7.33 7.31 -20.07
C ARG A 131 -8.56 8.02 -20.62
N GLY A 132 -8.51 9.35 -20.67
CA GLY A 132 -9.57 10.17 -21.26
C GLY A 132 -10.82 10.28 -20.39
N ILE A 133 -10.71 10.00 -19.09
CA ILE A 133 -11.84 10.10 -18.16
C ILE A 133 -12.28 11.56 -18.06
N ALA A 134 -13.57 11.82 -18.25
CA ALA A 134 -14.20 13.12 -18.09
C ALA A 134 -15.61 12.90 -17.51
N ALA A 135 -15.72 12.88 -16.18
CA ALA A 135 -16.97 12.51 -15.50
C ALA A 135 -17.31 13.49 -14.36
N GLU A 136 -18.59 13.78 -14.16
CA GLU A 136 -19.02 14.53 -12.97
C GLU A 136 -18.83 13.70 -11.70
N LYS A 137 -19.16 12.40 -11.77
CA LYS A 137 -19.03 11.47 -10.66
C LYS A 137 -18.47 10.14 -11.15
N LEU A 138 -17.49 9.61 -10.44
CA LEU A 138 -16.92 8.29 -10.69
C LEU A 138 -16.87 7.48 -9.40
N ASN A 139 -17.47 6.29 -9.44
CA ASN A 139 -17.30 5.27 -8.42
C ASN A 139 -16.27 4.25 -8.90
N LEU A 140 -15.18 4.07 -8.16
CA LEU A 140 -14.15 3.10 -8.47
C LEU A 140 -14.00 2.11 -7.31
N GLU A 141 -14.20 0.83 -7.62
CA GLU A 141 -13.84 -0.30 -6.77
C GLU A 141 -12.64 -1.02 -7.38
N LYS A 142 -11.56 -1.11 -6.61
CA LYS A 142 -10.37 -1.87 -6.98
C LYS A 142 -10.17 -3.03 -6.01
N ASP A 143 -9.91 -4.20 -6.55
CA ASP A 143 -9.58 -5.43 -5.85
C ASP A 143 -8.46 -6.17 -6.62
N MET A 144 -7.77 -7.09 -5.95
CA MET A 144 -6.65 -7.89 -6.46
C MET A 144 -5.34 -7.12 -6.76
N ASN A 145 -4.36 -7.80 -7.36
CA ASN A 145 -2.96 -7.40 -7.29
C ASN A 145 -2.53 -6.40 -8.37
N GLY A 146 -3.32 -6.23 -9.42
CA GLY A 146 -2.96 -5.38 -10.56
C GLY A 146 -2.86 -3.90 -10.21
N ASP A 147 -1.89 -3.19 -10.79
CA ASP A 147 -1.76 -1.74 -10.64
C ASP A 147 -2.69 -1.01 -11.62
N LEU A 148 -3.26 0.12 -11.20
CA LEU A 148 -4.17 0.93 -12.01
C LEU A 148 -3.59 2.32 -12.26
N LYS A 149 -3.41 2.69 -13.53
CA LYS A 149 -3.01 4.05 -13.94
C LYS A 149 -4.21 4.79 -14.52
N MET A 150 -4.49 6.00 -14.04
CA MET A 150 -5.67 6.77 -14.45
C MET A 150 -5.31 8.19 -14.85
N SER A 151 -5.92 8.69 -15.94
CA SER A 151 -5.76 10.09 -16.37
C SER A 151 -7.07 10.71 -16.89
N GLY A 152 -7.20 12.02 -16.71
CA GLY A 152 -8.38 12.80 -17.13
C GLY A 152 -8.84 13.80 -16.08
N LYS A 153 -10.16 14.00 -15.98
CA LYS A 153 -10.81 14.88 -15.00
C LYS A 153 -12.06 14.21 -14.42
N VAL A 154 -12.25 14.36 -13.11
CA VAL A 154 -13.50 14.01 -12.42
C VAL A 154 -13.86 15.05 -11.36
N ASP A 155 -15.12 15.44 -11.26
CA ASP A 155 -15.52 16.42 -10.24
C ASP A 155 -15.64 15.76 -8.86
N VAL A 156 -16.25 14.56 -8.76
CA VAL A 156 -16.34 13.78 -7.52
C VAL A 156 -15.89 12.33 -7.74
N LEU A 157 -14.85 11.90 -7.03
CA LEU A 157 -14.36 10.52 -7.02
C LEU A 157 -14.71 9.83 -5.70
N THR A 158 -15.37 8.68 -5.79
CA THR A 158 -15.47 7.72 -4.68
C THR A 158 -14.58 6.53 -4.99
N LEU A 159 -13.56 6.31 -4.15
CA LEU A 159 -12.57 5.25 -4.32
C LEU A 159 -12.63 4.26 -3.16
N ARG A 160 -12.84 2.99 -3.48
CA ARG A 160 -12.67 1.87 -2.55
C ARG A 160 -11.65 0.90 -3.10
N LYS A 161 -10.70 0.52 -2.25
CA LYS A 161 -9.64 -0.43 -2.58
C LYS A 161 -9.49 -1.42 -1.43
N ASP A 162 -9.52 -2.72 -1.69
CA ASP A 162 -9.29 -3.77 -0.68
C ASP A 162 -8.34 -4.85 -1.21
N ASP A 163 -7.07 -4.50 -1.44
CA ASP A 163 -6.11 -5.38 -2.12
C ASP A 163 -4.63 -4.97 -1.92
N ASN A 164 -3.73 -5.50 -2.76
CA ASN A 164 -2.29 -5.21 -2.76
C ASN A 164 -1.79 -4.29 -3.89
N GLY A 165 -2.52 -4.15 -5.00
CA GLY A 165 -2.06 -3.38 -6.15
C GLY A 165 -2.23 -1.87 -5.94
N SER A 166 -1.38 -1.04 -6.53
CA SER A 166 -1.40 0.42 -6.35
C SER A 166 -2.30 1.14 -7.36
N ILE A 167 -2.66 2.39 -7.06
CA ILE A 167 -3.37 3.29 -7.97
C ILE A 167 -2.52 4.54 -8.21
N TYR A 168 -2.19 4.79 -9.46
CA TYR A 168 -1.47 5.98 -9.92
C TYR A 168 -2.39 6.86 -10.74
N ALA A 169 -2.96 7.86 -10.07
CA ALA A 169 -3.96 8.78 -10.61
C ALA A 169 -3.52 10.25 -10.43
N SER A 170 -2.21 10.51 -10.45
CA SER A 170 -1.67 11.89 -10.42
C SER A 170 -2.04 12.70 -11.67
N GLU A 171 -2.33 12.03 -12.78
CA GLU A 171 -2.79 12.63 -14.03
C GLU A 171 -4.33 12.71 -14.12
N LEU A 172 -5.05 12.28 -13.08
CA LEU A 172 -6.49 12.43 -12.96
C LEU A 172 -6.78 13.63 -12.06
N ALA A 173 -7.22 14.74 -12.64
CA ALA A 173 -7.62 15.92 -11.88
C ALA A 173 -8.96 15.65 -11.18
N VAL A 174 -8.95 15.61 -9.85
CA VAL A 174 -10.12 15.32 -9.02
C VAL A 174 -10.55 16.57 -8.26
N GLY A 175 -11.82 16.98 -8.36
CA GLY A 175 -12.36 18.06 -7.53
C GLY A 175 -12.44 17.64 -6.06
N GLN A 176 -13.31 16.67 -5.77
CA GLN A 176 -13.53 16.11 -4.44
C GLN A 176 -13.29 14.61 -4.43
N ALA A 177 -12.55 14.11 -3.44
CA ALA A 177 -12.23 12.69 -3.30
C ALA A 177 -12.73 12.13 -1.95
N ASP A 178 -13.53 11.06 -2.01
CA ASP A 178 -13.82 10.19 -0.88
C ASP A 178 -13.04 8.88 -1.08
N VAL A 179 -12.01 8.66 -0.27
CA VAL A 179 -11.06 7.57 -0.46
C VAL A 179 -10.97 6.71 0.79
N SER A 180 -11.20 5.41 0.61
CA SER A 180 -11.01 4.38 1.63
C SER A 180 -10.16 3.26 1.04
N ILE A 181 -8.98 3.03 1.64
CA ILE A 181 -8.11 1.93 1.25
C ILE A 181 -7.92 0.94 2.41
N LYS A 182 -7.97 -0.34 2.06
CA LYS A 182 -7.63 -1.47 2.90
C LYS A 182 -6.61 -2.35 2.18
N GLY A 183 -5.62 -2.85 2.91
CA GLY A 183 -4.58 -3.74 2.37
C GLY A 183 -3.24 -3.05 2.14
N ASN A 184 -2.51 -3.52 1.12
CA ASN A 184 -1.17 -3.05 0.77
C ASN A 184 -1.21 -2.24 -0.55
N GLY A 185 -0.15 -1.48 -0.86
CA GLY A 185 -0.10 -0.68 -2.08
C GLY A 185 -0.68 0.72 -1.92
N ASP A 186 -0.10 1.66 -2.65
CA ASP A 186 -0.34 3.09 -2.46
C ASP A 186 -1.39 3.62 -3.44
N VAL A 187 -2.08 4.67 -3.03
CA VAL A 187 -2.92 5.49 -3.91
C VAL A 187 -2.30 6.87 -4.03
N ARG A 188 -1.88 7.24 -5.24
CA ARG A 188 -1.45 8.61 -5.58
C ARG A 188 -2.54 9.30 -6.40
N LEU A 189 -3.14 10.37 -5.89
CA LEU A 189 -4.21 11.13 -6.53
C LEU A 189 -3.79 12.57 -6.82
N ASN A 190 -4.53 13.29 -7.66
CA ASN A 190 -4.45 14.74 -7.80
C ASN A 190 -5.81 15.36 -7.44
N ALA A 191 -6.12 15.38 -6.14
CA ALA A 191 -7.36 15.91 -5.60
C ALA A 191 -7.20 17.35 -5.10
N GLN A 192 -8.20 18.19 -5.37
CA GLN A 192 -8.28 19.54 -4.80
C GLN A 192 -8.76 19.50 -3.35
N GLN A 193 -9.70 18.59 -3.04
CA GLN A 193 -10.24 18.40 -1.70
C GLN A 193 -10.47 16.91 -1.41
N PHE A 194 -10.12 16.46 -0.21
CA PHE A 194 -10.57 15.17 0.31
C PHE A 194 -11.79 15.37 1.21
N LEU A 195 -12.89 14.68 0.91
CA LEU A 195 -14.05 14.54 1.80
C LEU A 195 -13.74 13.51 2.90
N ARG A 196 -13.03 12.44 2.52
CA ARG A 196 -12.54 11.39 3.41
C ARG A 196 -11.25 10.80 2.83
N ARG A 197 -10.28 10.52 3.71
CA ARG A 197 -8.97 9.94 3.38
C ARG A 197 -8.61 8.93 4.44
N GLU A 198 -9.11 7.70 4.29
CA GLU A 198 -8.93 6.61 5.25
C GLU A 198 -8.02 5.53 4.67
N ALA A 199 -6.97 5.19 5.40
CA ALA A 199 -6.07 4.10 5.06
C ALA A 199 -5.98 3.12 6.23
N SER A 200 -6.16 1.84 5.92
CA SER A 200 -5.99 0.74 6.87
C SER A 200 -5.13 -0.36 6.24
N GLY A 201 -4.08 -0.80 6.92
CA GLY A 201 -3.05 -1.68 6.34
C GLY A 201 -1.73 -0.95 6.13
N ASN A 202 -0.88 -1.45 5.23
CA ASN A 202 0.47 -0.91 5.01
C ASN A 202 0.57 0.05 3.82
N GLY A 203 -0.52 0.26 3.07
CA GLY A 203 -0.60 1.23 1.99
C GLY A 203 -0.90 2.65 2.46
N GLY A 204 -0.41 3.65 1.72
CA GLY A 204 -0.68 5.06 1.95
C GLY A 204 -1.57 5.69 0.89
N ILE A 205 -2.26 6.78 1.26
CA ILE A 205 -2.89 7.69 0.30
C ILE A 205 -2.00 8.93 0.23
N GLY A 206 -1.50 9.28 -0.96
CA GLY A 206 -0.76 10.50 -1.24
C GLY A 206 -1.51 11.38 -2.24
N ASN A 207 -1.41 12.70 -2.08
CA ASN A 207 -1.90 13.65 -3.07
C ASN A 207 -0.73 14.29 -3.80
N ALA A 208 -0.83 14.45 -5.13
CA ALA A 208 0.16 15.12 -5.95
C ALA A 208 0.27 16.62 -5.61
N ASN A 209 -0.82 17.19 -5.06
CA ASN A 209 -0.86 18.57 -4.57
C ASN A 209 -0.44 18.70 -3.09
N ASP A 210 -0.16 17.59 -2.39
CA ASP A 210 0.36 17.70 -1.02
C ASP A 210 1.71 18.42 -1.11
N THR A 211 1.84 19.53 -0.37
CA THR A 211 3.15 20.18 -0.25
C THR A 211 4.06 19.18 0.45
N PRO A 212 5.26 18.87 -0.09
CA PRO A 212 6.18 18.01 0.63
C PRO A 212 6.40 18.64 2.01
N THR A 213 6.13 17.87 3.07
CA THR A 213 6.46 18.29 4.43
C THR A 213 7.92 18.72 4.42
N PRO A 214 8.25 19.94 4.87
CA PRO A 214 9.63 20.41 4.86
C PRO A 214 10.49 19.35 5.54
N VAL A 215 11.42 18.76 4.78
CA VAL A 215 12.42 17.87 5.37
C VAL A 215 13.20 18.74 6.36
N PRO A 216 13.21 18.43 7.66
CA PRO A 216 14.00 19.20 8.62
C PRO A 216 15.44 19.26 8.11
N PRO A 217 16.13 20.41 8.23
CA PRO A 217 17.53 20.49 7.81
C PRO A 217 18.33 19.38 8.51
N PRO A 218 19.29 18.74 7.83
CA PRO A 218 20.05 17.65 8.39
C PRO A 218 20.70 18.08 9.72
N VAL A 219 20.39 17.37 10.79
CA VAL A 219 20.94 17.67 12.12
C VAL A 219 22.35 17.08 12.19
N ARG A 220 23.36 17.95 12.26
CA ARG A 220 24.76 17.51 12.41
C ARG A 220 24.93 16.76 13.73
N ARG A 221 25.62 15.63 13.68
CA ARG A 221 25.98 14.83 14.86
C ARG A 221 27.46 15.04 15.19
N VAL A 222 27.76 15.04 16.48
CA VAL A 222 29.13 15.02 17.01
C VAL A 222 29.35 13.74 17.79
N ARG A 223 30.55 13.16 17.69
CA ARG A 223 30.97 12.05 18.54
C ARG A 223 31.71 12.60 19.74
N VAL A 224 31.08 12.66 20.90
CA VAL A 224 31.68 13.22 22.12
C VAL A 224 32.03 12.11 23.10
N THR A 225 33.08 12.29 23.90
CA THR A 225 33.38 11.43 25.05
C THR A 225 33.10 12.20 26.34
N PHE A 226 32.06 11.82 27.06
CA PHE A 226 31.78 12.36 28.38
C PHE A 226 32.75 11.78 29.40
N TYR A 227 33.26 12.62 30.28
CA TYR A 227 34.16 12.24 31.36
C TYR A 227 33.65 12.76 32.69
N ASN A 228 33.29 11.84 33.58
CA ASN A 228 33.01 12.17 34.97
C ASN A 228 34.34 12.41 35.70
N ASN A 229 34.79 13.66 35.78
CA ASN A 229 36.05 14.03 36.42
C ASN A 229 35.98 14.13 37.96
N ARG A 230 34.99 13.50 38.60
CA ARG A 230 34.87 13.41 40.06
C ARG A 230 35.08 11.98 40.56
N ALA A 231 35.42 11.87 41.85
CA ALA A 231 35.66 10.60 42.54
C ALA A 231 34.37 9.83 42.92
N GLY A 232 33.19 10.41 42.68
CA GLY A 232 31.89 9.77 42.92
C GLY A 232 31.20 9.38 41.61
N ARG A 233 30.27 8.43 41.69
CA ARG A 233 29.34 8.16 40.58
C ARG A 233 28.49 9.40 40.32
N GLY A 234 28.22 9.70 39.05
CA GLY A 234 27.31 10.74 38.63
C GLY A 234 26.19 10.16 37.77
N ASP A 235 24.98 10.65 38.02
CA ASP A 235 23.83 10.42 37.16
C ASP A 235 23.59 11.70 36.35
N PHE A 236 23.33 11.54 35.06
CA PHE A 236 23.18 12.64 34.12
C PHE A 236 21.93 12.44 33.27
N TYR A 237 21.28 13.53 32.93
CA TYR A 237 20.12 13.52 32.06
C TYR A 237 20.48 14.18 30.73
N VAL A 238 20.40 13.41 29.65
CA VAL A 238 20.73 13.83 28.30
C VAL A 238 19.44 14.11 27.53
N THR A 239 19.38 15.23 26.80
CA THR A 239 18.20 15.60 26.01
C THR A 239 18.57 16.43 24.79
N GLY A 240 17.86 16.24 23.69
CA GLY A 240 18.07 17.02 22.47
C GLY A 240 16.94 16.80 21.46
N THR A 241 17.17 17.26 20.23
CA THR A 241 16.24 17.10 19.11
C THR A 241 16.87 16.20 18.06
N ASN A 242 16.12 15.20 17.57
CA ASN A 242 16.59 14.28 16.54
C ASN A 242 16.36 14.81 15.12
N GLU A 243 16.77 14.04 14.13
CA GLU A 243 16.67 14.36 12.69
C GLU A 243 15.23 14.59 12.21
N ALA A 244 14.24 14.01 12.91
CA ALA A 244 12.82 14.20 12.62
C ALA A 244 12.19 15.41 13.34
N GLY A 245 13.01 16.25 14.01
CA GLY A 245 12.53 17.38 14.81
C GLY A 245 11.86 16.98 16.13
N LYS A 246 11.94 15.69 16.53
CA LYS A 246 11.36 15.19 17.78
C LYS A 246 12.37 15.25 18.91
N THR A 247 11.90 15.62 20.10
CA THR A 247 12.73 15.60 21.32
C THR A 247 13.05 14.16 21.73
N PHE A 248 14.29 13.92 22.15
CA PHE A 248 14.71 12.69 22.81
C PHE A 248 15.29 13.00 24.19
N SER A 249 15.29 11.99 25.06
CA SER A 249 15.98 12.05 26.34
C SER A 249 16.26 10.67 26.93
N TYR A 250 17.31 10.56 27.73
CA TYR A 250 17.65 9.35 28.49
C TYR A 250 18.59 9.70 29.67
N GLY A 251 18.77 8.74 30.58
CA GLY A 251 19.74 8.83 31.67
C GLY A 251 21.09 8.22 31.27
N LEU A 252 22.17 8.89 31.65
CA LEU A 252 23.56 8.46 31.49
C LEU A 252 24.19 8.35 32.87
N GLU A 253 24.75 7.20 33.22
CA GLU A 253 25.35 6.96 34.53
C GLU A 253 26.84 6.69 34.37
N LEU A 254 27.69 7.51 34.99
CA LEU A 254 29.14 7.34 34.92
C LEU A 254 29.72 7.11 36.32
N GLY A 255 30.47 6.03 36.47
CA GLY A 255 31.30 5.79 37.65
C GLY A 255 32.35 6.87 37.87
N ALA A 256 33.04 6.80 39.01
CA ALA A 256 34.14 7.70 39.33
C ALA A 256 35.22 7.66 38.25
N PHE A 257 35.61 8.82 37.71
CA PHE A 257 36.60 8.95 36.63
C PHE A 257 36.27 8.14 35.35
N ALA A 258 35.01 7.72 35.17
CA ALA A 258 34.59 6.95 34.00
C ALA A 258 34.38 7.83 32.78
N LYS A 259 34.51 7.20 31.60
CA LYS A 259 34.30 7.84 30.30
C LYS A 259 33.32 7.02 29.46
N GLU A 260 32.48 7.70 28.70
CA GLU A 260 31.55 7.08 27.75
C GLU A 260 31.45 7.93 26.48
N SER A 261 31.47 7.28 25.31
CA SER A 261 31.42 7.96 24.02
C SER A 261 30.07 7.80 23.35
N GLU A 262 29.51 8.91 22.89
CA GLU A 262 28.19 8.94 22.26
C GLU A 262 28.22 9.74 20.96
N SER A 263 27.37 9.37 20.01
CA SER A 263 27.12 10.20 18.83
C SER A 263 25.79 10.89 19.01
N LEU A 264 25.81 12.21 19.19
CA LEU A 264 24.63 12.99 19.55
C LEU A 264 24.46 14.20 18.62
N PRO A 265 23.21 14.64 18.38
CA PRO A 265 22.94 15.91 17.70
C PRO A 265 23.64 17.11 18.36
N VAL A 266 24.14 18.04 17.55
CA VAL A 266 24.56 19.37 18.03
C VAL A 266 23.39 20.06 18.73
N GLY A 267 23.65 20.73 19.85
CA GLY A 267 22.64 21.33 20.72
C GLY A 267 22.09 20.37 21.79
N THR A 268 22.54 19.11 21.84
CA THR A 268 22.19 18.19 22.93
C THR A 268 22.71 18.73 24.25
N GLN A 269 21.86 18.71 25.27
CA GLN A 269 22.14 19.22 26.60
C GLN A 269 22.28 18.09 27.60
N VAL A 270 23.23 18.21 28.52
CA VAL A 270 23.46 17.26 29.61
C VAL A 270 23.32 17.98 30.94
N TYR A 271 22.41 17.48 31.77
CA TYR A 271 22.12 18.00 33.10
C TYR A 271 22.62 17.04 34.18
N GLN A 272 23.00 17.58 35.33
CA GLN A 272 23.32 16.78 36.51
C GLN A 272 22.05 16.22 37.18
N GLY A 273 21.95 14.91 37.34
CA GLY A 273 20.81 14.24 37.97
C GLY A 273 19.91 13.51 36.96
N SER A 274 18.70 13.15 37.39
CA SER A 274 17.79 12.29 36.63
C SER A 274 16.86 13.03 35.65
N ASP A 275 16.84 14.37 35.67
CA ASP A 275 15.96 15.19 34.83
C ASP A 275 16.56 16.59 34.51
N LYS A 276 15.78 17.43 33.81
CA LYS A 276 16.18 18.79 33.41
C LYS A 276 16.18 19.82 34.55
N THR A 277 15.75 19.47 35.77
CA THR A 277 15.75 20.40 36.91
C THR A 277 17.15 20.57 37.52
N GLY A 278 18.05 19.64 37.18
CA GLY A 278 19.45 19.66 37.55
C GLY A 278 20.25 20.81 36.95
N LYS A 279 21.52 20.95 37.40
CA LYS A 279 22.46 21.92 36.82
C LYS A 279 22.81 21.50 35.39
N LEU A 280 22.64 22.39 34.40
CA LEU A 280 23.18 22.19 33.05
C LEU A 280 24.71 22.13 33.12
N LEU A 281 25.29 21.04 32.61
CA LEU A 281 26.73 20.80 32.63
C LEU A 281 27.38 21.11 31.27
N VAL A 282 26.73 20.69 30.17
CA VAL A 282 27.22 20.95 28.82
C VAL A 282 26.06 21.09 27.83
N THR A 283 26.25 21.94 26.83
CA THR A 283 25.51 21.92 25.57
C THR A 283 26.50 21.57 24.47
N LEU A 284 26.24 20.51 23.71
CA LEU A 284 27.16 20.05 22.68
C LEU A 284 27.19 21.01 21.49
N GLU A 285 28.37 21.40 21.07
CA GLU A 285 28.62 22.24 19.91
C GLU A 285 29.36 21.46 18.81
N GLU A 286 29.44 22.02 17.61
CA GLU A 286 30.15 21.37 16.50
C GLU A 286 31.63 21.10 16.80
N GLY A 287 32.25 21.96 17.62
CA GLY A 287 33.64 21.85 18.04
C GLY A 287 33.94 20.66 18.96
N ASP A 288 32.91 20.04 19.55
CA ASP A 288 33.05 18.91 20.45
C ASP A 288 33.24 17.57 19.72
N ASP A 289 33.23 17.56 18.38
CA ASP A 289 33.45 16.33 17.63
C ASP A 289 34.82 15.74 17.95
N LYS A 290 34.78 14.48 18.42
CA LYS A 290 35.92 13.68 18.86
C LYS A 290 36.65 14.24 20.08
N GLN A 291 36.02 15.16 20.81
CA GLN A 291 36.57 15.72 22.05
C GLN A 291 36.15 14.92 23.28
N THR A 292 36.93 15.08 24.36
CA THR A 292 36.53 14.64 25.70
C THR A 292 36.02 15.82 26.51
N VAL A 293 34.74 15.78 26.89
CA VAL A 293 34.09 16.81 27.70
C VAL A 293 34.11 16.40 29.16
N LYS A 294 34.70 17.25 30.01
CA LYS A 294 34.60 17.12 31.46
C LYS A 294 33.22 17.59 31.91
N LEU A 295 32.51 16.75 32.66
CA LEU A 295 31.14 17.07 33.12
C LEU A 295 31.12 18.01 34.32
N PHE A 296 32.25 18.19 35.00
CA PHE A 296 32.38 19.12 36.11
C PHE A 296 33.61 20.02 35.90
N GLU A 297 33.50 21.27 36.34
CA GLU A 297 34.65 22.16 36.50
C GLU A 297 35.55 21.70 37.65
#